data_AF-A0A6P7SSI0-F1
#
_entry.id   AF-A0A6P7SSI0-F1
#
_cell.length_a   1.000
_cell.length_b   1.000
_cell.length_c   1.000
_cell.angle_alpha   90.00
_cell.angle_beta   90.00
_cell.angle_gamma   90.00
#
_symmetry.space_group_name_H-M   'P 1'
#
loop_
_entity.id
_entity.type
_entity.pdbx_description
1 polymer ?
#
loop_
_entity_poly.entity_id
_entity_poly.type
_entity_poly.pdbx_seq_one_letter_code
_entity_poly.pdbx_strand_id
1 'polypeptide(L)'
;MLQTTWVALLLGFWSSLYLIDAFLKNYHLTSLHYFHLLEETGISISIGQLRWYTTCFNRVFIRLGQFKPFFLHMWFSFGVAFGLISMVISLFVLTLMVFNTLSQQPVDQQVLTPVMPGVNLPTSQMSYYLLTLLICGILHEFGHALAAVREQVHVNGFGFFILILYPGAFVEMSTEHLKVIAPIRQLRIYCAGVWHNFIIVLAALLVLLLLPTCLLPFYTIGNSVVVSYVVQGSAVSGPRGLVVGDPITSISGCRVTSIDDWYTCIAVSIKEGNLGNCMALNVIQDLDTSMAGAFMKKSKCSFAL
;
A
#
# COMPACT_ATOMS: atom_id res chain seq x y z
N MET A 1 -9.18 -6.73 -25.63
CA MET A 1 -8.53 -8.05 -25.83
C MET A 1 -7.70 -8.50 -24.63
N LEU A 2 -6.88 -7.64 -23.99
CA LEU A 2 -6.13 -8.04 -22.78
C LEU A 2 -7.04 -8.48 -21.61
N GLN A 3 -8.14 -7.77 -21.34
CA GLN A 3 -9.03 -8.12 -20.22
C GLN A 3 -9.71 -9.48 -20.41
N THR A 4 -10.15 -9.80 -21.63
CA THR A 4 -10.78 -11.10 -21.94
C THR A 4 -9.81 -12.26 -21.83
N THR A 5 -8.53 -12.06 -22.19
CA THR A 5 -7.49 -13.09 -22.01
C THR A 5 -7.17 -13.33 -20.54
N TRP A 6 -7.11 -12.28 -19.71
CA TRP A 6 -6.88 -12.42 -18.26
C TRP A 6 -7.99 -13.19 -17.55
N VAL A 7 -9.25 -12.89 -17.89
CA VAL A 7 -10.41 -13.61 -17.33
C VAL A 7 -10.39 -15.08 -17.77
N ALA A 8 -10.09 -15.37 -19.04
CA ALA A 8 -10.00 -16.73 -19.53
C ALA A 8 -8.87 -17.54 -18.85
N LEU A 9 -7.71 -16.91 -18.63
CA LEU A 9 -6.59 -17.56 -17.92
C LEU A 9 -6.94 -17.85 -16.44
N LEU A 10 -7.57 -16.90 -15.75
CA LEU A 10 -8.00 -17.10 -14.36
C LEU A 10 -9.02 -18.23 -14.24
N LEU A 11 -10.07 -18.20 -15.08
CA LEU A 11 -11.08 -19.26 -15.07
C LEU A 11 -10.48 -20.61 -15.47
N GLY A 12 -9.62 -20.64 -16.50
CA GLY A 12 -8.91 -21.86 -16.92
C GLY A 12 -8.03 -22.45 -15.82
N PHE A 13 -7.31 -21.59 -15.07
CA PHE A 13 -6.52 -22.01 -13.91
C PHE A 13 -7.39 -22.64 -12.82
N TRP A 14 -8.46 -21.96 -12.40
CA TRP A 14 -9.36 -22.48 -11.35
C TRP A 14 -10.10 -23.75 -11.77
N SER A 15 -10.54 -23.84 -13.03
CA SER A 15 -11.15 -25.05 -13.58
C SER A 15 -10.14 -26.20 -13.64
N SER A 16 -8.90 -25.96 -14.07
CA SER A 16 -7.85 -26.98 -14.09
C SER A 16 -7.52 -27.47 -12.69
N LEU A 17 -7.38 -26.56 -11.72
CA LEU A 17 -7.08 -26.90 -10.33
C LEU A 17 -8.20 -27.75 -9.70
N TYR A 18 -9.47 -27.40 -9.95
CA TYR A 18 -10.62 -28.19 -9.50
C TYR A 18 -10.68 -29.57 -10.17
N LEU A 19 -10.43 -29.65 -11.48
CA LEU A 19 -10.42 -30.94 -12.20
C LEU A 19 -9.29 -31.86 -11.72
N ILE A 20 -8.11 -31.30 -11.42
CA ILE A 20 -6.98 -32.05 -10.86
C ILE A 20 -7.34 -32.59 -9.46
N ASP A 21 -7.91 -31.76 -8.58
CA ASP A 21 -8.37 -32.18 -7.25
C ASP A 21 -9.43 -33.29 -7.35
N ALA A 22 -10.43 -33.13 -8.22
CA ALA A 22 -11.46 -34.14 -8.46
C ALA A 22 -10.88 -35.45 -9.02
N PHE A 23 -9.92 -35.37 -9.95
CA PHE A 23 -9.23 -36.52 -10.51
C PHE A 23 -8.43 -37.28 -9.45
N LEU A 24 -7.64 -36.57 -8.63
CA LEU A 24 -6.82 -37.17 -7.57
C LEU A 24 -7.67 -37.84 -6.48
N LYS A 25 -8.82 -37.25 -6.14
CA LYS A 25 -9.78 -37.84 -5.19
C LYS A 25 -10.45 -39.11 -5.74
N ASN A 26 -10.71 -39.16 -7.04
CA ASN A 26 -11.40 -40.30 -7.68
C ASN A 26 -10.44 -41.43 -8.10
N TYR A 27 -9.14 -41.16 -8.26
CA TYR A 27 -8.18 -42.17 -8.71
C TYR A 27 -7.80 -43.12 -7.56
N HIS A 28 -8.24 -44.38 -7.69
CA HIS A 28 -8.17 -45.40 -6.63
C HIS A 28 -6.77 -45.65 -6.05
N LEU A 29 -5.69 -45.46 -6.82
CA LEU A 29 -4.32 -45.66 -6.31
C LEU A 29 -3.82 -44.50 -5.44
N THR A 30 -4.19 -43.25 -5.76
CA THR A 30 -3.65 -42.05 -5.11
C THR A 30 -4.62 -41.40 -4.14
N SER A 31 -5.91 -41.76 -4.16
CA SER A 31 -6.94 -41.10 -3.35
C SER A 31 -6.61 -41.12 -1.86
N LEU A 32 -6.23 -42.28 -1.30
CA LEU A 32 -5.88 -42.41 0.12
C LEU A 32 -4.69 -41.53 0.52
N HIS A 33 -3.62 -41.54 -0.26
CA HIS A 33 -2.45 -40.69 -0.02
C HIS A 33 -2.79 -39.21 -0.15
N TYR A 34 -3.63 -38.86 -1.13
CA TYR A 34 -4.06 -37.49 -1.38
C TYR A 34 -4.97 -36.97 -0.26
N PHE A 35 -5.90 -37.78 0.25
CA PHE A 35 -6.73 -37.43 1.39
C PHE A 35 -5.89 -37.21 2.65
N HIS A 36 -4.93 -38.11 2.92
CA HIS A 36 -4.01 -37.95 4.05
C HIS A 36 -3.16 -36.68 3.91
N LEU A 37 -2.65 -36.40 2.70
CA LEU A 37 -1.90 -35.18 2.43
C LEU A 37 -2.76 -33.92 2.65
N LEU A 38 -4.02 -33.90 2.18
CA LEU A 38 -4.92 -32.77 2.39
C LEU A 38 -5.24 -32.55 3.87
N GLU A 39 -5.41 -33.64 4.62
CA GLU A 39 -5.69 -33.59 6.06
C GLU A 39 -4.46 -33.12 6.87
N GLU A 40 -3.26 -33.61 6.55
CA GLU A 40 -2.01 -33.18 7.18
C GLU A 40 -1.66 -31.72 6.85
N THR A 41 -1.86 -31.30 5.61
CA THR A 41 -1.57 -29.92 5.18
C THR A 41 -2.69 -28.94 5.55
N GLY A 42 -3.89 -29.43 5.86
CA GLY A 42 -5.08 -28.62 6.12
C GLY A 42 -5.59 -27.87 4.88
N ILE A 43 -5.27 -28.33 3.68
CA ILE A 43 -5.69 -27.69 2.42
C ILE A 43 -7.05 -28.25 2.01
N SER A 44 -7.95 -27.38 1.58
CA SER A 44 -9.24 -27.76 1.00
C SER A 44 -9.47 -26.96 -0.27
N ILE A 45 -9.69 -27.66 -1.38
CA ILE A 45 -9.98 -27.07 -2.68
C ILE A 45 -11.48 -27.17 -2.94
N SER A 46 -12.10 -26.04 -3.28
CA SER A 46 -13.48 -25.94 -3.77
C SER A 46 -13.53 -25.11 -5.04
N ILE A 47 -14.69 -25.04 -5.69
CA ILE A 47 -14.84 -24.34 -6.98
C ILE A 47 -14.50 -22.86 -6.80
N GLY A 48 -13.41 -22.41 -7.43
CA GLY A 48 -12.94 -21.03 -7.37
C GLY A 48 -12.38 -20.60 -6.02
N GLN A 49 -12.17 -21.52 -5.08
CA GLN A 49 -11.66 -21.21 -3.75
C GLN A 49 -10.62 -22.24 -3.29
N LEU A 50 -9.48 -21.74 -2.82
CA LEU A 50 -8.47 -22.52 -2.13
C LEU A 50 -8.47 -22.09 -0.66
N ARG A 51 -8.63 -23.02 0.26
CA ARG A 51 -8.59 -22.77 1.70
C ARG A 51 -7.44 -23.56 2.34
N TRP A 52 -6.76 -22.94 3.28
CA TRP A 52 -5.71 -23.53 4.09
C TRP A 52 -6.04 -23.30 5.57
N TYR A 53 -6.01 -24.36 6.37
CA TYR A 53 -6.40 -24.35 7.77
C TYR A 53 -5.24 -24.83 8.65
N THR A 54 -5.02 -24.16 9.78
CA THR A 54 -3.96 -24.51 10.72
C THR A 54 -4.36 -24.23 12.17
N THR A 55 -3.92 -25.09 13.08
CA THR A 55 -4.10 -24.93 14.53
C THR A 55 -2.85 -24.36 15.21
N CYS A 56 -1.78 -24.11 14.46
CA CYS A 56 -0.49 -23.67 15.01
C CYS A 56 -0.60 -22.36 15.80
N PHE A 57 -1.48 -21.45 15.39
CA PHE A 57 -1.67 -20.15 16.04
C PHE A 57 -2.48 -20.22 17.34
N ASN A 58 -3.15 -21.33 17.64
CA ASN A 58 -4.04 -21.43 18.81
C ASN A 58 -3.30 -21.16 20.13
N ARG A 59 -2.06 -21.67 20.26
CA ARG A 59 -1.23 -21.42 21.45
C ARG A 59 -0.89 -19.93 21.61
N VAL A 60 -0.65 -19.25 20.49
CA VAL A 60 -0.36 -17.81 20.47
C VAL A 60 -1.60 -17.03 20.89
N PHE A 61 -2.78 -17.37 20.36
CA PHE A 61 -4.05 -16.74 20.75
C PHE A 61 -4.37 -16.94 22.23
N ILE A 62 -4.15 -18.13 22.78
CA ILE A 62 -4.37 -18.39 24.21
C ILE A 62 -3.43 -17.52 25.05
N ARG A 63 -2.14 -17.50 24.71
CA ARG A 63 -1.14 -16.70 25.45
C ARG A 63 -1.46 -15.21 25.39
N LEU A 64 -1.79 -14.68 24.22
CA LEU A 64 -2.10 -13.28 24.04
C LEU A 64 -3.47 -12.91 24.62
N GLY A 65 -4.48 -13.78 24.52
CA GLY A 65 -5.83 -13.52 25.03
C GLY A 65 -5.93 -13.57 26.56
N GLN A 66 -4.95 -14.19 27.20
CA GLN A 66 -4.78 -14.18 28.65
C GLN A 66 -3.79 -13.08 29.12
N PHE A 67 -3.15 -12.36 28.20
CA PHE A 67 -2.23 -11.28 28.55
C PHE A 67 -2.99 -10.11 29.19
N LYS A 68 -2.67 -9.81 30.46
CA LYS A 68 -3.27 -8.72 31.25
C LYS A 68 -4.79 -8.60 31.02
N PRO A 69 -5.60 -9.49 31.63
CA PRO A 69 -7.02 -9.63 31.33
C PRO A 69 -7.86 -8.37 31.54
N PHE A 70 -7.42 -7.47 32.43
CA PHE A 70 -8.05 -6.16 32.64
C PHE A 70 -7.88 -5.23 31.42
N PHE A 71 -6.66 -5.14 30.88
CA PHE A 71 -6.36 -4.31 29.71
C PHE A 71 -7.16 -4.77 28.49
N LEU A 72 -7.15 -6.08 28.19
CA LEU A 72 -7.92 -6.63 27.07
C LEU A 72 -9.42 -6.41 27.23
N HIS A 73 -9.94 -6.53 28.45
CA HIS A 73 -11.36 -6.29 28.69
C HIS A 73 -11.75 -4.83 28.39
N MET A 74 -10.94 -3.86 28.82
CA MET A 74 -11.16 -2.46 28.50
C MET A 74 -11.02 -2.21 27.00
N TRP A 75 -9.97 -2.76 26.37
CA TRP A 75 -9.71 -2.65 24.93
C TRP A 75 -10.91 -3.10 24.08
N PHE A 76 -11.43 -4.30 24.34
CA PHE A 76 -12.60 -4.79 23.61
C PHE A 76 -13.90 -4.08 23.97
N SER A 77 -14.01 -3.52 25.18
CA SER A 77 -15.17 -2.71 25.56
C SER A 77 -15.19 -1.36 24.81
N PHE A 78 -14.03 -0.73 24.58
CA PHE A 78 -13.94 0.40 23.65
C PHE A 78 -14.30 -0.01 22.22
N GLY A 79 -13.85 -1.19 21.79
CA GLY A 79 -14.22 -1.77 20.50
C GLY A 79 -15.74 -1.94 20.32
N VAL A 80 -16.46 -2.33 21.36
CA VAL A 80 -17.94 -2.40 21.33
C VAL A 80 -18.56 -1.01 21.19
N ALA A 81 -18.12 -0.03 21.97
CA ALA A 81 -18.65 1.33 21.88
C ALA A 81 -18.41 1.91 20.48
N PHE A 82 -17.19 1.76 19.95
CA PHE A 82 -16.85 2.15 18.58
C PHE A 82 -17.70 1.41 17.54
N GLY A 83 -17.85 0.09 17.67
CA GLY A 83 -18.62 -0.73 16.74
C GLY A 83 -20.08 -0.32 16.67
N LEU A 84 -20.71 -0.02 17.81
CA LEU A 84 -22.09 0.47 17.87
C LEU A 84 -22.24 1.84 17.20
N ILE A 85 -21.32 2.78 17.47
CA ILE A 85 -21.32 4.10 16.82
C ILE A 85 -21.12 3.95 15.31
N SER A 86 -20.13 3.16 14.89
CA SER A 86 -19.81 2.89 13.49
C SER A 86 -20.97 2.22 12.75
N MET A 87 -21.75 1.37 13.42
CA MET A 87 -22.93 0.75 12.83
C MET A 87 -23.99 1.80 12.48
N VAL A 88 -24.28 2.74 13.40
CA VAL A 88 -25.24 3.84 13.14
C VAL A 88 -24.76 4.72 12.00
N ILE A 89 -23.47 5.09 12.00
CA ILE A 89 -22.86 5.87 10.91
C ILE A 89 -22.97 5.11 9.59
N SER A 90 -22.63 3.82 9.57
CA SER A 90 -22.71 2.99 8.37
C SER A 90 -24.13 2.91 7.82
N LEU A 91 -25.15 2.74 8.68
CA LEU A 91 -26.54 2.73 8.25
C LEU A 91 -26.94 4.07 7.63
N PHE A 92 -26.60 5.18 8.28
CA PHE A 92 -26.87 6.52 7.75
C PHE A 92 -26.22 6.73 6.37
N VAL A 93 -24.94 6.38 6.22
CA VAL A 93 -24.22 6.56 4.95
C VAL A 93 -24.74 5.63 3.86
N LEU A 94 -25.09 4.38 4.18
CA LEU A 94 -25.71 3.45 3.24
C LEU A 94 -27.08 3.95 2.76
N THR A 95 -27.92 4.46 3.68
CA THR A 95 -29.21 5.06 3.30
C THR A 95 -29.03 6.29 2.40
N LEU A 96 -28.05 7.15 2.71
CA LEU A 96 -27.70 8.29 1.88
C LEU A 96 -27.23 7.84 0.48
N MET A 97 -26.41 6.78 0.40
CA MET A 97 -25.95 6.21 -0.87
C MET A 97 -27.13 5.71 -1.72
N VAL A 98 -28.05 4.97 -1.10
CA VAL A 98 -29.26 4.48 -1.79
C VAL A 98 -30.08 5.66 -2.31
N PHE A 99 -30.29 6.69 -1.48
CA PHE A 99 -31.02 7.89 -1.88
C PHE A 99 -30.36 8.61 -3.06
N ASN A 100 -29.05 8.87 -2.98
CA ASN A 100 -28.29 9.54 -4.05
C ASN A 100 -28.31 8.75 -5.36
N THR A 101 -28.26 7.41 -5.27
CA THR A 101 -28.34 6.52 -6.43
C THR A 101 -29.72 6.59 -7.09
N LEU A 102 -30.80 6.59 -6.29
CA LEU A 102 -32.16 6.73 -6.79
C LEU A 102 -32.43 8.13 -7.37
N SER A 103 -31.82 9.16 -6.79
CA SER A 103 -31.90 10.56 -7.26
C SER A 103 -30.96 10.88 -8.44
N GLN A 104 -30.32 9.88 -9.04
CA GLN A 104 -29.41 10.00 -10.21
C GLN A 104 -28.34 11.10 -10.04
N GLN A 105 -27.84 11.30 -8.83
CA GLN A 105 -26.74 12.23 -8.60
C GLN A 105 -25.43 11.72 -9.23
N PRO A 106 -24.55 12.60 -9.73
CA PRO A 106 -23.29 12.19 -10.35
C PRO A 106 -22.39 11.42 -9.36
N VAL A 107 -21.66 10.42 -9.87
CA VAL A 107 -20.85 9.46 -9.09
C VAL A 107 -19.78 10.14 -8.23
N ASP A 108 -19.28 11.31 -8.64
CA ASP A 108 -18.27 12.08 -7.91
C ASP A 108 -18.75 12.57 -6.53
N GLN A 109 -20.05 12.52 -6.25
CA GLN A 109 -20.64 12.88 -4.96
C GLN A 109 -20.90 11.66 -4.05
N GLN A 110 -20.48 10.45 -4.45
CA GLN A 110 -20.68 9.25 -3.63
C GLN A 110 -19.66 9.18 -2.50
N VAL A 111 -20.16 9.11 -1.26
CA VAL A 111 -19.35 9.10 -0.02
C VAL A 111 -18.51 7.83 0.13
N LEU A 112 -18.96 6.69 -0.42
CA LEU A 112 -18.14 5.48 -0.54
C LEU A 112 -18.16 4.99 -1.98
N THR A 113 -16.98 4.83 -2.57
CA THR A 113 -16.80 4.15 -3.85
C THR A 113 -16.08 2.81 -3.61
N PRO A 114 -16.66 1.68 -4.04
CA PRO A 114 -16.00 0.38 -3.86
C PRO A 114 -14.73 0.33 -4.73
N VAL A 115 -13.61 -0.07 -4.14
CA VAL A 115 -12.35 -0.23 -4.87
C VAL A 115 -12.42 -1.49 -5.72
N MET A 116 -12.46 -1.32 -7.04
CA MET A 116 -12.46 -2.36 -8.06
C MET A 116 -11.17 -2.31 -8.90
N PRO A 117 -10.24 -3.27 -8.69
CA PRO A 117 -9.02 -3.37 -9.48
C PRO A 117 -9.29 -3.37 -10.98
N GLY A 118 -8.59 -2.52 -11.73
CA GLY A 118 -8.73 -2.39 -13.18
C GLY A 118 -9.88 -1.50 -13.66
N VAL A 119 -10.74 -1.00 -12.75
CA VAL A 119 -11.78 0.00 -13.05
C VAL A 119 -11.40 1.35 -12.46
N ASN A 120 -11.32 1.43 -11.12
CA ASN A 120 -10.94 2.66 -10.41
C ASN A 120 -9.53 2.59 -9.79
N LEU A 121 -8.89 1.42 -9.79
CA LEU A 121 -7.52 1.24 -9.32
C LEU A 121 -6.62 0.74 -10.48
N PRO A 122 -5.51 1.44 -10.80
CA PRO A 122 -4.54 0.98 -11.79
C PRO A 122 -4.03 -0.42 -11.49
N THR A 123 -3.86 -1.25 -12.53
CA THR A 123 -3.39 -2.64 -12.38
C THR A 123 -1.99 -2.74 -11.77
N SER A 124 -1.14 -1.72 -11.94
CA SER A 124 0.17 -1.63 -11.30
C SER A 124 0.11 -1.55 -9.77
N GLN A 125 -1.00 -1.08 -9.21
CA GLN A 125 -1.22 -0.96 -7.76
C GLN A 125 -1.98 -2.15 -7.16
N MET A 126 -2.39 -3.12 -7.99
CA MET A 126 -3.21 -4.25 -7.57
C MET A 126 -2.53 -5.12 -6.51
N SER A 127 -1.22 -5.36 -6.66
CA SER A 127 -0.46 -6.18 -5.70
C SER A 127 -0.41 -5.55 -4.31
N TYR A 128 -0.18 -4.24 -4.23
CA TYR A 128 -0.18 -3.50 -2.96
C TYR A 128 -1.55 -3.55 -2.29
N TYR A 129 -2.63 -3.39 -3.07
CA TYR A 129 -3.99 -3.48 -2.55
C TYR A 129 -4.32 -4.89 -2.02
N LEU A 130 -4.02 -5.94 -2.78
CA LEU A 130 -4.27 -7.33 -2.34
C LEU A 130 -3.46 -7.70 -1.10
N LEU A 131 -2.19 -7.26 -1.03
CA LEU A 131 -1.36 -7.46 0.15
C LEU A 131 -1.93 -6.72 1.37
N THR A 132 -2.39 -5.48 1.18
CA THR A 132 -3.03 -4.69 2.25
C THR A 132 -4.31 -5.37 2.74
N LEU A 133 -5.16 -5.83 1.83
CA LEU A 133 -6.37 -6.58 2.18
C LEU A 133 -6.05 -7.85 2.97
N LEU A 134 -5.03 -8.61 2.56
CA LEU A 134 -4.60 -9.80 3.28
C LEU A 134 -4.14 -9.45 4.70
N ILE A 135 -3.27 -8.46 4.87
CA ILE A 135 -2.75 -8.06 6.18
C ILE A 135 -3.90 -7.56 7.09
N CYS A 136 -4.76 -6.70 6.58
CA CYS A 136 -5.93 -6.20 7.32
C CYS A 136 -6.87 -7.36 7.69
N GLY A 137 -7.14 -8.28 6.76
CA GLY A 137 -7.98 -9.46 7.00
C GLY A 137 -7.40 -10.37 8.09
N ILE A 138 -6.08 -10.62 8.07
CA ILE A 138 -5.41 -11.41 9.11
C ILE A 138 -5.59 -10.76 10.48
N LEU A 139 -5.32 -9.47 10.59
CA LEU A 139 -5.40 -8.74 11.85
C LEU A 139 -6.84 -8.56 12.33
N HIS A 140 -7.81 -8.49 11.42
CA HIS A 140 -9.24 -8.49 11.71
C HIS A 140 -9.65 -9.79 12.42
N GLU A 141 -9.33 -10.93 11.80
CA GLU A 141 -9.65 -12.26 12.34
C GLU A 141 -8.85 -12.56 13.62
N PHE A 142 -7.62 -12.06 13.69
CA PHE A 142 -6.81 -12.09 14.91
C PHE A 142 -7.52 -11.39 16.07
N GLY A 143 -8.17 -10.25 15.80
CA GLY A 143 -8.99 -9.53 16.77
C GLY A 143 -10.14 -10.39 17.31
N HIS A 144 -10.87 -11.07 16.42
CA HIS A 144 -11.93 -12.01 16.81
C HIS A 144 -11.40 -13.16 17.67
N ALA A 145 -10.30 -13.79 17.26
CA ALA A 145 -9.66 -14.88 18.00
C ALA A 145 -9.27 -14.43 19.42
N LEU A 146 -8.66 -13.26 19.56
CA LEU A 146 -8.20 -12.71 20.83
C LEU A 146 -9.38 -12.39 21.77
N ALA A 147 -10.45 -11.81 21.23
CA ALA A 147 -11.67 -11.55 21.98
C ALA A 147 -12.37 -12.84 22.41
N ALA A 148 -12.42 -13.86 21.55
CA ALA A 148 -13.02 -15.14 21.84
C ALA A 148 -12.31 -15.84 23.01
N VAL A 149 -10.97 -15.90 22.98
CA VAL A 149 -10.18 -16.43 24.10
C VAL A 149 -10.45 -15.64 25.38
N ARG A 150 -10.53 -14.31 25.30
CA ARG A 150 -10.77 -13.47 26.48
C ARG A 150 -12.14 -13.75 27.12
N GLU A 151 -13.17 -13.93 26.31
CA GLU A 151 -14.54 -14.24 26.72
C GLU A 151 -14.77 -15.75 27.00
N GLN A 152 -13.69 -16.53 27.05
CA GLN A 152 -13.68 -17.98 27.35
C GLN A 152 -14.39 -18.83 26.29
N VAL A 153 -14.35 -18.41 25.04
CA VAL A 153 -14.81 -19.19 23.88
C VAL A 153 -13.61 -19.89 23.23
N HIS A 154 -13.77 -21.18 22.92
CA HIS A 154 -12.72 -21.97 22.31
C HIS A 154 -12.52 -21.61 20.84
N VAL A 155 -11.25 -21.45 20.44
CA VAL A 155 -10.83 -21.21 19.06
C VAL A 155 -10.30 -22.53 18.51
N ASN A 156 -11.00 -23.10 17.53
CA ASN A 156 -10.66 -24.38 16.91
C ASN A 156 -9.39 -24.24 16.05
N GLY A 157 -9.29 -23.14 15.29
CA GLY A 157 -8.16 -22.90 14.41
C GLY A 157 -8.25 -21.58 13.66
N PHE A 158 -7.23 -21.33 12.85
CA PHE A 158 -7.12 -20.18 11.97
C PHE A 158 -6.87 -20.65 10.56
N GLY A 159 -7.42 -19.95 9.57
CA GLY A 159 -7.20 -20.31 8.19
C GLY A 159 -7.14 -19.11 7.26
N PHE A 160 -6.65 -19.41 6.06
CA PHE A 160 -6.53 -18.50 4.95
C PHE A 160 -7.35 -19.06 3.79
N PHE A 161 -7.89 -18.18 2.97
CA PHE A 161 -8.50 -18.59 1.72
C PHE A 161 -8.19 -17.60 0.61
N ILE A 162 -8.18 -18.10 -0.61
CA ILE A 162 -8.14 -17.29 -1.82
C ILE A 162 -9.40 -17.63 -2.61
N LEU A 163 -10.28 -16.65 -2.79
CA LEU A 163 -11.49 -16.77 -3.60
C LEU A 163 -11.26 -16.03 -4.93
N ILE A 164 -11.03 -16.78 -6.00
CA ILE A 164 -10.68 -16.31 -7.36
C ILE A 164 -9.40 -15.46 -7.41
N LEU A 165 -9.46 -14.25 -6.85
CA LEU A 165 -8.35 -13.31 -6.71
C LEU A 165 -8.26 -12.73 -5.29
N TYR A 166 -9.35 -12.78 -4.52
CA TYR A 166 -9.49 -12.15 -3.22
C TYR A 166 -8.82 -13.02 -2.13
N PRO A 167 -7.73 -12.55 -1.51
CA PRO A 167 -7.16 -13.22 -0.35
C PRO A 167 -7.93 -12.83 0.91
N GLY A 168 -8.18 -13.80 1.77
CA GLY A 168 -8.85 -13.60 3.04
C GLY A 168 -8.29 -14.52 4.13
N ALA A 169 -8.63 -14.19 5.37
CA ALA A 169 -8.40 -15.03 6.52
C ALA A 169 -9.74 -15.31 7.21
N PHE A 170 -9.78 -16.35 8.04
CA PHE A 170 -10.91 -16.61 8.92
C PHE A 170 -10.42 -17.26 10.21
N VAL A 171 -11.09 -16.98 11.32
CA VAL A 171 -10.94 -17.74 12.56
C VAL A 171 -12.13 -18.68 12.76
N GLU A 172 -11.84 -19.94 13.10
CA GLU A 172 -12.87 -20.92 13.43
C GLU A 172 -13.04 -21.00 14.95
N MET A 173 -14.26 -20.74 15.42
CA MET A 173 -14.64 -20.71 16.83
C MET A 173 -15.81 -21.65 17.07
N SER A 174 -15.88 -22.23 18.27
CA SER A 174 -16.97 -23.13 18.62
C SER A 174 -18.32 -22.39 18.71
N THR A 175 -19.23 -22.68 17.78
CA THR A 175 -20.55 -22.02 17.72
C THR A 175 -21.44 -22.35 18.91
N GLU A 176 -21.30 -23.55 19.47
CA GLU A 176 -22.04 -23.99 20.66
C GLU A 176 -21.72 -23.12 21.88
N HIS A 177 -20.43 -22.94 22.19
CA HIS A 177 -20.02 -22.05 23.28
C HIS A 177 -20.40 -20.60 23.01
N LEU A 178 -20.33 -20.16 21.76
CA LEU A 178 -20.67 -18.78 21.39
C LEU A 178 -22.17 -18.48 21.58
N LYS A 179 -23.05 -19.46 21.36
CA LYS A 179 -24.50 -19.30 21.58
C LYS A 179 -24.89 -19.24 23.06
N VAL A 180 -24.09 -19.86 23.94
CA VAL A 180 -24.38 -19.95 25.38
C VAL A 180 -23.92 -18.72 26.16
N ILE A 181 -22.92 -17.98 25.66
CA ILE A 181 -22.42 -16.77 26.35
C ILE A 181 -23.39 -15.59 26.27
N ALA A 182 -23.29 -14.69 27.25
CA ALA A 182 -24.13 -13.50 27.31
C ALA A 182 -23.97 -12.59 26.08
N PRO A 183 -25.02 -11.88 25.63
CA PRO A 183 -24.99 -11.06 24.41
C PRO A 183 -23.90 -9.99 24.38
N ILE A 184 -23.58 -9.38 25.53
CA ILE A 184 -22.51 -8.37 25.61
C ILE A 184 -21.12 -8.97 25.33
N ARG A 185 -20.91 -10.23 25.69
CA ARG A 185 -19.67 -10.97 25.42
C ARG A 185 -19.58 -11.33 23.95
N GLN A 186 -20.68 -11.77 23.34
CA GLN A 186 -20.77 -12.01 21.90
C GLN A 186 -20.45 -10.72 21.13
N LEU A 187 -21.00 -9.59 21.56
CA LEU A 187 -20.78 -8.30 20.91
C LEU A 187 -19.31 -7.88 20.95
N ARG A 188 -18.58 -8.13 22.05
CA ARG A 188 -17.12 -7.91 22.10
C ARG A 188 -16.37 -8.72 21.07
N ILE A 189 -16.77 -9.97 20.86
CA ILE A 189 -16.17 -10.83 19.83
C ILE A 189 -16.49 -10.27 18.45
N TYR A 190 -17.76 -10.00 18.14
CA TYR A 190 -18.16 -9.50 16.81
C TYR A 190 -17.61 -8.10 16.48
N CYS A 191 -17.48 -7.21 17.45
CA CYS A 191 -16.90 -5.88 17.23
C CYS A 191 -15.37 -5.88 17.19
N ALA A 192 -14.71 -6.95 17.66
CA ALA A 192 -13.25 -7.00 17.76
C ALA A 192 -12.53 -6.81 16.43
N GLY A 193 -13.01 -7.45 15.35
CA GLY A 193 -12.37 -7.34 14.04
C GLY A 193 -12.41 -5.91 13.48
N VAL A 194 -13.58 -5.27 13.50
CA VAL A 194 -13.74 -3.88 13.04
C VAL A 194 -12.89 -2.92 13.88
N TRP A 195 -12.84 -3.13 15.20
CA TRP A 195 -11.98 -2.36 16.09
C TRP A 195 -10.49 -2.48 15.73
N HIS A 196 -9.99 -3.68 15.44
CA HIS A 196 -8.59 -3.86 15.02
C HIS A 196 -8.30 -3.17 13.69
N ASN A 197 -9.23 -3.25 12.71
CA ASN A 197 -9.09 -2.51 11.46
C ASN A 197 -9.02 -1.00 11.68
N PHE A 198 -9.84 -0.45 12.57
CA PHE A 198 -9.77 0.97 12.93
C PHE A 198 -8.41 1.35 13.55
N ILE A 199 -7.87 0.50 14.43
CA ILE A 199 -6.53 0.72 15.01
C ILE A 199 -5.44 0.67 13.93
N ILE A 200 -5.54 -0.22 12.95
CA ILE A 200 -4.62 -0.27 11.80
C ILE A 200 -4.68 1.05 11.01
N VAL A 201 -5.88 1.59 10.79
CA VAL A 201 -6.04 2.90 10.12
C VAL A 201 -5.37 4.01 10.92
N LEU A 202 -5.55 4.05 12.23
CA LEU A 202 -4.88 5.04 13.09
C LEU A 202 -3.36 4.89 13.07
N ALA A 203 -2.85 3.65 13.11
CA ALA A 203 -1.43 3.36 13.01
C ALA A 203 -0.87 3.78 11.64
N ALA A 204 -1.58 3.49 10.56
CA ALA A 204 -1.20 3.89 9.21
C ALA A 204 -1.18 5.42 9.05
N LEU A 205 -2.17 6.12 9.61
CA LEU A 205 -2.20 7.58 9.62
C LEU A 205 -1.02 8.15 10.41
N LEU A 206 -0.72 7.58 11.58
CA LEU A 206 0.43 7.99 12.38
C LEU A 206 1.74 7.79 11.62
N VAL A 207 1.94 6.63 10.99
CA VAL A 207 3.12 6.35 10.15
C VAL A 207 3.20 7.33 8.99
N LEU A 208 2.08 7.65 8.33
CA LEU A 208 2.04 8.61 7.24
C LEU A 208 2.45 10.02 7.68
N LEU A 209 1.98 10.46 8.86
CA LEU A 209 2.35 11.75 9.44
C LEU A 209 3.81 11.81 9.90
N LEU A 210 4.36 10.68 10.38
CA LEU A 210 5.76 10.55 10.78
C LEU A 210 6.70 10.30 9.59
N LEU A 211 6.18 9.98 8.41
CA LEU A 211 7.00 9.62 7.25
C LEU A 211 8.02 10.71 6.88
N PRO A 212 7.67 12.03 6.80
CA PRO A 212 8.64 13.06 6.46
C PRO A 212 9.78 13.19 7.47
N THR A 213 9.49 13.02 8.78
CA THR A 213 10.51 13.10 9.84
C THR A 213 11.39 11.86 9.86
N CYS A 214 10.82 10.68 9.65
CA CYS A 214 11.58 9.43 9.50
C CYS A 214 12.48 9.45 8.26
N LEU A 215 12.04 10.12 7.20
CA LEU A 215 12.79 10.24 5.95
C LEU A 215 13.86 11.34 5.99
N LEU A 216 13.72 12.34 6.87
CA LEU A 216 14.66 13.46 7.02
C LEU A 216 16.16 13.10 6.91
N PRO A 217 16.71 12.05 7.56
CA PRO A 217 18.13 11.71 7.44
C PRO A 217 18.56 11.31 6.01
N PHE A 218 17.62 10.96 5.14
CA PHE A 218 17.86 10.62 3.74
C PHE A 218 17.70 11.82 2.80
N TYR A 219 17.28 12.98 3.30
CA TYR A 219 17.09 14.20 2.50
C TYR A 219 18.00 15.34 2.99
N THR A 220 18.64 16.01 2.04
CA THR A 220 19.38 17.26 2.31
C THR A 220 18.45 18.45 2.09
N ILE A 221 18.26 19.28 3.12
CA ILE A 221 17.39 20.47 3.06
C ILE A 221 18.25 21.72 3.25
N GLY A 222 17.94 22.80 2.52
CA GLY A 222 18.53 24.14 2.76
C GLY A 222 19.95 24.34 2.23
N ASN A 223 20.48 23.41 1.42
CA ASN A 223 21.83 23.53 0.85
C ASN A 223 21.84 23.92 -0.64
N SER A 224 20.79 23.57 -1.38
CA SER A 224 20.69 23.77 -2.83
C SER A 224 19.25 23.57 -3.30
N VAL A 225 18.92 24.08 -4.49
CA VAL A 225 17.70 23.71 -5.22
C VAL A 225 18.03 22.62 -6.22
N VAL A 226 17.24 21.55 -6.29
CA VAL A 226 17.49 20.39 -7.17
C VAL A 226 16.68 20.50 -8.44
N VAL A 227 17.31 20.23 -9.59
CA VAL A 227 16.63 20.21 -10.90
C VAL A 227 15.68 19.03 -10.97
N SER A 228 14.37 19.29 -10.98
CA SER A 228 13.33 18.24 -11.09
C SER A 228 12.98 17.89 -12.54
N TYR A 229 13.11 18.85 -13.45
CA TYR A 229 12.78 18.68 -14.87
C TYR A 229 13.50 19.72 -15.73
N VAL A 230 13.90 19.34 -16.94
CA VAL A 230 14.54 20.23 -17.93
C VAL A 230 13.74 20.18 -19.23
N VAL A 231 13.34 21.37 -19.71
CA VAL A 231 12.62 21.51 -20.98
C VAL A 231 13.54 21.21 -22.15
N GLN A 232 13.13 20.30 -23.05
CA GLN A 232 13.90 19.97 -24.26
C GLN A 232 14.00 21.18 -25.20
N GLY A 233 15.21 21.44 -25.71
CA GLY A 233 15.49 22.58 -26.60
C GLY A 233 15.69 23.92 -25.89
N SER A 234 15.71 23.95 -24.55
CA SER A 234 16.07 25.14 -23.77
C SER A 234 17.58 25.38 -23.75
N ALA A 235 18.01 26.60 -23.40
CA ALA A 235 19.42 26.98 -23.29
C ALA A 235 20.22 26.16 -22.25
N VAL A 236 19.51 25.54 -21.31
CA VAL A 236 20.07 24.66 -20.27
C VAL A 236 19.90 23.18 -20.59
N SER A 237 19.45 22.84 -21.81
CA SER A 237 19.30 21.45 -22.27
C SER A 237 20.46 21.03 -23.18
N GLY A 238 20.78 19.74 -23.19
CA GLY A 238 21.80 19.15 -24.05
C GLY A 238 22.94 18.48 -23.26
N PRO A 239 23.99 17.99 -23.94
CA PRO A 239 25.07 17.19 -23.33
C PRO A 239 25.89 17.95 -22.26
N ARG A 240 25.86 19.28 -22.29
CA ARG A 240 26.51 20.18 -21.30
C ARG A 240 25.49 20.98 -20.48
N GLY A 241 24.22 20.65 -20.61
CA GLY A 241 23.13 21.28 -19.90
C GLY A 241 22.97 20.71 -18.50
N LEU A 242 21.93 21.18 -17.80
CA LEU A 242 21.53 20.64 -16.51
C LEU A 242 20.90 19.26 -16.69
N VAL A 243 21.15 18.37 -15.72
CA VAL A 243 20.53 17.05 -15.64
C VAL A 243 19.56 17.01 -14.46
N VAL A 244 18.48 16.23 -14.59
CA VAL A 244 17.55 15.99 -13.49
C VAL A 244 18.30 15.35 -12.32
N GLY A 245 18.21 15.99 -11.16
CA GLY A 245 18.95 15.60 -9.95
C GLY A 245 20.15 16.49 -9.62
N ASP A 246 20.59 17.37 -10.53
CA ASP A 246 21.70 18.29 -10.25
C ASP A 246 21.34 19.30 -9.15
N PRO A 247 22.20 19.47 -8.11
CA PRO A 247 22.00 20.49 -7.09
C PRO A 247 22.58 21.84 -7.55
N ILE A 248 21.71 22.84 -7.68
CA ILE A 248 22.10 24.21 -7.98
C ILE A 248 22.35 24.95 -6.66
N THR A 249 23.61 25.31 -6.42
CA THR A 249 24.05 26.02 -5.21
C THR A 249 24.17 27.54 -5.40
N SER A 250 24.34 28.03 -6.63
CA SER A 250 24.49 29.45 -6.92
C SER A 250 24.23 29.81 -8.39
N ILE A 251 23.78 31.04 -8.64
CA ILE A 251 23.57 31.63 -9.98
C ILE A 251 24.35 32.95 -10.03
N SER A 252 25.33 33.08 -10.94
CA SER A 252 26.12 34.32 -11.11
C SER A 252 26.70 34.88 -9.79
N GLY A 253 27.09 34.00 -8.86
CA GLY A 253 27.58 34.36 -7.52
C GLY A 253 26.50 34.57 -6.44
N CYS A 254 25.22 34.63 -6.82
CA CYS A 254 24.09 34.65 -5.89
C CYS A 254 23.85 33.23 -5.33
N ARG A 255 24.01 33.04 -4.02
CA ARG A 255 23.87 31.73 -3.36
C ARG A 255 22.38 31.34 -3.28
N VAL A 256 22.07 30.11 -3.65
CA VAL A 256 20.69 29.58 -3.68
C VAL A 256 20.58 28.43 -2.68
N THR A 257 19.82 28.65 -1.62
CA THR A 257 19.53 27.63 -0.58
C THR A 257 18.05 27.24 -0.53
N SER A 258 17.18 28.13 -1.00
CA SER A 258 15.73 27.94 -1.06
C SER A 258 15.16 28.23 -2.46
N ILE A 259 13.90 27.83 -2.68
CA ILE A 259 13.16 28.15 -3.91
C ILE A 259 12.93 29.66 -4.03
N ASP A 260 12.76 30.37 -2.91
CA ASP A 260 12.62 31.82 -2.91
C ASP A 260 13.93 32.50 -3.33
N ASP A 261 15.08 32.01 -2.86
CA ASP A 261 16.40 32.49 -3.29
C ASP A 261 16.57 32.29 -4.79
N TRP A 262 16.13 31.15 -5.33
CA TRP A 262 16.18 30.86 -6.75
C TRP A 262 15.42 31.89 -7.58
N TYR A 263 14.17 32.19 -7.22
CA TYR A 263 13.38 33.21 -7.92
C TYR A 263 14.01 34.61 -7.82
N THR A 264 14.53 34.94 -6.64
CA THR A 264 15.14 36.25 -6.38
C THR A 264 16.45 36.43 -7.16
N CYS A 265 17.34 35.44 -7.10
CA CYS A 265 18.62 35.44 -7.82
C CYS A 265 18.42 35.51 -9.35
N ILE A 266 17.42 34.80 -9.90
CA ILE A 266 17.11 34.89 -11.33
C ILE A 266 16.58 36.27 -11.69
N ALA A 267 15.66 36.82 -10.90
CA ALA A 267 15.10 38.14 -11.17
C ALA A 267 16.18 39.24 -11.17
N VAL A 268 17.17 39.13 -10.28
CA VAL A 268 18.35 40.02 -10.26
C VAL A 268 19.21 39.79 -11.50
N SER A 269 19.54 38.53 -11.82
CA SER A 269 20.39 38.20 -12.98
C SER A 269 19.78 38.64 -14.33
N ILE A 270 18.45 38.68 -14.45
CA ILE A 270 17.77 39.18 -15.65
C ILE A 270 17.86 40.72 -15.73
N LYS A 271 17.77 41.42 -14.60
CA LYS A 271 17.81 42.88 -14.55
C LYS A 271 19.21 43.47 -14.74
N GLU A 272 20.24 42.79 -14.26
CA GLU A 272 21.60 43.32 -14.25
C GLU A 272 22.27 43.37 -15.63
N GLY A 273 21.70 42.78 -16.68
CA GLY A 273 22.18 42.91 -18.06
C GLY A 273 23.60 42.37 -18.24
N ASN A 274 23.73 41.11 -18.64
CA ASN A 274 25.03 40.42 -18.74
C ASN A 274 26.03 41.15 -19.66
N LEU A 275 27.18 41.53 -19.13
CA LEU A 275 28.40 41.87 -19.87
C LEU A 275 29.22 40.61 -20.26
N GLY A 276 28.64 39.42 -20.08
CA GLY A 276 29.32 38.13 -20.19
C GLY A 276 30.04 37.75 -18.90
N ASN A 277 30.13 36.45 -18.61
CA ASN A 277 30.82 35.93 -17.44
C ASN A 277 32.20 35.38 -17.83
N CYS A 278 33.23 35.77 -17.08
CA CYS A 278 34.56 35.21 -17.24
C CYS A 278 34.60 33.77 -16.68
N MET A 279 34.89 32.80 -17.55
CA MET A 279 35.18 31.43 -17.14
C MET A 279 36.68 31.15 -17.14
N ALA A 280 37.13 30.34 -16.20
CA ALA A 280 38.53 29.91 -16.12
C ALA A 280 38.88 29.02 -17.33
N LEU A 281 40.07 29.25 -17.91
CA LEU A 281 40.53 28.58 -19.14
C LEU A 281 40.60 27.05 -19.05
N ASN A 282 40.87 26.52 -17.85
CA ASN A 282 40.87 25.08 -17.58
C ASN A 282 39.46 24.47 -17.69
N VAL A 283 38.43 25.15 -17.16
CA VAL A 283 37.04 24.71 -17.26
C VAL A 283 36.57 24.73 -18.72
N ILE A 284 37.01 25.72 -19.49
CA ILE A 284 36.75 25.77 -20.93
C ILE A 284 37.40 24.58 -21.63
N GLN A 285 38.67 24.26 -21.33
CA GLN A 285 39.38 23.12 -21.93
C GLN A 285 38.75 21.76 -21.57
N ASP A 286 38.30 21.57 -20.34
CA ASP A 286 37.64 20.34 -19.89
C ASP A 286 36.24 20.18 -20.51
N LEU A 287 35.54 21.29 -20.74
CA LEU A 287 34.24 21.30 -21.40
C LEU A 287 34.35 21.26 -22.93
N ASP A 288 35.47 21.69 -23.52
CA ASP A 288 35.65 21.81 -24.96
C ASP A 288 35.83 20.43 -25.65
N THR A 289 34.76 19.96 -26.29
CA THR A 289 34.74 18.69 -27.04
C THR A 289 35.26 18.86 -28.45
N SER A 290 35.65 20.07 -28.88
CA SER A 290 36.23 20.29 -30.21
C SER A 290 37.63 19.67 -30.34
N MET A 291 38.28 19.34 -29.22
CA MET A 291 39.59 18.69 -29.19
C MET A 291 39.58 17.16 -29.31
N ALA A 292 38.44 16.52 -29.65
CA ALA A 292 38.47 15.16 -30.20
C ALA A 292 39.08 15.10 -31.62
N GLY A 293 39.43 16.25 -32.21
CA GLY A 293 40.18 16.28 -33.45
C GLY A 293 40.59 17.69 -33.88
N ALA A 294 41.61 18.27 -33.25
CA ALA A 294 42.65 19.06 -33.91
C ALA A 294 43.53 19.79 -32.89
N PHE A 295 44.83 19.51 -32.95
CA PHE A 295 45.86 20.47 -32.59
C PHE A 295 45.61 21.79 -33.34
N MET A 296 45.47 22.92 -32.63
CA MET A 296 46.27 24.13 -32.91
C MET A 296 46.06 25.23 -31.88
N LYS A 297 47.20 25.67 -31.35
CA LYS A 297 47.45 26.82 -30.50
C LYS A 297 46.93 28.12 -31.14
N LYS A 298 46.05 28.85 -30.47
CA LYS A 298 46.04 30.33 -30.49
C LYS A 298 45.27 30.91 -29.30
N SER A 299 45.98 31.71 -28.52
CA SER A 299 45.48 32.60 -27.48
C SER A 299 44.52 33.63 -28.06
N LYS A 300 43.28 33.68 -27.56
CA LYS A 300 42.41 34.86 -27.57
C LYS A 300 41.29 34.66 -26.53
N CYS A 301 41.14 35.61 -25.60
CA CYS A 301 39.92 35.75 -24.81
C CYS A 301 38.75 35.90 -25.79
N SER A 302 37.79 34.97 -25.73
CA SER A 302 36.54 35.08 -26.45
C SER A 302 35.46 35.47 -25.46
N PHE A 303 34.90 36.66 -25.63
CA PHE A 303 33.65 37.06 -24.98
C PHE A 303 32.56 36.09 -25.44
N ALA A 304 31.90 35.44 -24.48
CA ALA A 304 30.67 34.69 -24.72
C ALA A 304 29.50 35.58 -24.31
N LEU A 305 28.63 35.89 -25.29
CA LEU A 305 27.30 36.48 -25.11
C LEU A 305 26.36 35.46 -24.45
#